data_AF-A0A6J1ZD85-F1
#
_entry.id   AF-A0A6J1ZD85-F1
#
_cell.length_a   1.000
_cell.length_b   1.000
_cell.length_c   1.000
_cell.angle_alpha   90.00
_cell.angle_beta   90.00
_cell.angle_gamma   90.00
#
_symmetry.space_group_name_H-M   'P 1'
#
loop_
_entity.id
_entity.type
_entity.pdbx_description
1 polymer ?
#
loop_
_entity_poly.entity_id
_entity_poly.type
_entity_poly.pdbx_seq_one_letter_code
_entity_poly.pdbx_strand_id
1 'polypeptide(L)'
;MAGRQKEVIIDEVHQNQILRELYLKELRTQKLYTEYRVNPLLKVHTITRKPMSWHDNLEEPEDARFLNLLHHAALGPRKKYPETQTESQEIGWDSEPLNKKRKRKKWNRWTGKQKGI
;
A
#
# COMPACT_ATOMS: atom_id res chain seq x y z
N MET A 1 22.94 -49.64 -31.15
CA MET A 1 24.14 -48.78 -31.11
C MET A 1 23.97 -47.80 -29.95
N ALA A 2 24.50 -48.14 -28.77
CA ALA A 2 24.41 -47.28 -27.59
C ALA A 2 25.40 -46.11 -27.76
N GLY A 3 24.89 -44.88 -27.85
CA GLY A 3 25.70 -43.67 -27.91
C GLY A 3 26.44 -43.49 -26.58
N ARG A 4 27.79 -43.54 -26.62
CA ARG A 4 28.63 -43.12 -25.50
C ARG A 4 28.38 -41.63 -25.26
N GLN A 5 27.76 -41.30 -24.12
CA GLN A 5 27.80 -39.94 -23.59
C GLN A 5 29.27 -39.66 -23.28
N LYS A 6 29.89 -38.74 -24.03
CA LYS A 6 31.21 -38.25 -23.69
C LYS A 6 31.05 -37.50 -22.37
N GLU A 7 31.72 -37.98 -21.33
CA GLU A 7 31.87 -37.20 -20.10
C GLU A 7 32.50 -35.87 -20.49
N VAL A 8 31.76 -34.79 -20.27
CA VAL A 8 32.27 -33.44 -20.50
C VAL A 8 33.31 -33.22 -19.42
N ILE A 9 34.58 -33.38 -19.78
CA ILE A 9 35.69 -33.00 -18.90
C ILE A 9 35.61 -31.48 -18.80
N ILE A 10 35.09 -31.01 -17.67
CA ILE A 10 34.97 -29.58 -17.39
C ILE A 10 36.39 -29.09 -17.08
N ASP A 11 36.97 -28.31 -17.99
CA ASP A 11 38.24 -27.63 -17.72
C ASP A 11 37.99 -26.53 -16.69
N GLU A 12 38.38 -26.81 -15.45
CA GLU A 12 38.24 -25.90 -14.32
C GLU A 12 38.95 -24.56 -14.57
N VAL A 13 40.09 -24.57 -15.27
CA VAL A 13 40.84 -23.35 -15.60
C VAL A 13 40.01 -22.48 -16.53
N HIS A 14 39.38 -23.08 -17.54
CA HIS A 14 38.51 -22.38 -18.47
C HIS A 14 37.25 -21.82 -17.78
N GLN A 15 36.62 -22.59 -16.88
CA GLN A 15 35.47 -22.11 -16.10
C GLN A 15 35.85 -20.92 -15.20
N ASN A 16 37.00 -20.99 -14.52
CA ASN A 16 37.50 -19.92 -13.68
C ASN A 16 37.78 -18.64 -14.49
N GLN A 17 38.24 -18.78 -15.74
CA GLN A 17 38.44 -17.65 -16.64
C GLN A 17 37.11 -16.97 -17.00
N ILE A 18 36.07 -17.76 -17.32
CA ILE A 18 34.73 -17.24 -17.62
C ILE A 18 34.15 -16.50 -16.39
N LEU A 19 34.26 -17.11 -15.21
CA LEU A 19 33.78 -16.50 -13.96
C LEU A 19 34.47 -15.16 -13.70
N ARG A 20 35.80 -15.09 -13.88
CA ARG A 20 36.56 -13.85 -13.71
C ARG A 20 36.10 -12.75 -14.66
N GLU A 21 35.86 -13.09 -15.93
CA GLU A 21 35.36 -12.11 -16.91
C GLU A 21 33.96 -11.61 -16.55
N LEU A 22 33.08 -12.48 -16.06
CA LEU A 22 31.74 -12.10 -15.60
C LEU A 22 31.83 -11.12 -14.42
N TYR A 23 32.61 -11.46 -13.39
CA TYR A 23 32.82 -10.58 -12.24
C TYR A 23 33.34 -9.20 -12.65
N LEU A 24 34.31 -9.13 -13.56
CA LEU A 24 34.84 -7.84 -14.04
C LEU A 24 33.79 -7.02 -14.83
N LYS A 25 32.93 -7.68 -15.60
CA LYS A 25 31.82 -7.03 -16.35
C LYS A 25 30.74 -6.51 -15.40
N GLU A 26 30.41 -7.28 -14.37
CA GLU A 26 29.45 -6.88 -13.34
C GLU A 26 30.00 -5.70 -12.52
N LEU A 27 31.24 -5.78 -12.03
CA LEU A 27 31.88 -4.68 -11.27
C LEU A 27 32.00 -3.40 -12.11
N ARG A 28 32.24 -3.51 -13.42
CA ARG A 28 32.30 -2.34 -14.32
C ARG A 28 30.95 -1.64 -14.45
N THR A 29 29.85 -2.38 -14.39
CA THR A 29 28.49 -1.84 -14.56
C THR A 29 27.79 -1.54 -13.22
N GLN A 30 28.34 -2.00 -12.10
CA GLN A 30 27.80 -1.75 -10.77
C GLN A 30 28.03 -0.30 -10.35
N LYS A 31 26.99 0.52 -10.54
CA LYS A 31 26.96 1.90 -10.04
C LYS A 31 26.54 1.91 -8.58
N LEU A 32 27.52 1.98 -7.68
CA LEU A 32 27.27 2.15 -6.24
C LEU A 32 26.94 3.63 -5.95
N TYR A 33 25.69 3.90 -5.61
CA TYR A 33 25.29 5.20 -5.07
C TYR A 33 25.62 5.22 -3.57
N THR A 34 26.82 5.69 -3.23
CA THR A 34 27.27 5.82 -1.84
C THR A 34 26.67 7.05 -1.15
N GLU A 35 26.31 8.06 -1.93
CA GLU A 35 25.70 9.30 -1.43
C GLU A 35 24.21 9.32 -1.74
N TYR A 36 23.39 9.38 -0.69
CA TYR A 36 21.98 9.70 -0.82
C TYR A 36 21.83 11.21 -1.08
N ARG A 37 21.30 11.57 -2.25
CA ARG A 37 20.97 12.96 -2.61
C ARG A 37 19.49 13.06 -2.95
N VAL A 38 18.78 13.94 -2.26
CA VAL A 38 17.40 14.30 -2.60
C VAL A 38 17.45 15.37 -3.68
N ASN A 39 16.68 15.21 -4.76
CA ASN A 39 16.61 16.21 -5.82
C ASN A 39 15.97 17.51 -5.27
N PRO A 40 16.69 18.65 -5.22
CA PRO A 40 16.16 19.90 -4.66
C PRO A 40 15.01 20.51 -5.47
N LEU A 41 14.90 20.16 -6.76
CA LEU A 41 13.89 20.67 -7.68
C LEU A 41 12.64 19.80 -7.73
N LEU A 42 12.72 18.57 -7.20
CA LEU A 42 11.54 17.76 -6.94
C LEU A 42 11.09 18.04 -5.53
N LYS A 43 9.84 18.50 -5.35
CA LYS A 43 9.17 18.46 -4.04
C LYS A 43 8.98 17.00 -3.65
N VAL A 44 10.05 16.37 -3.18
CA VAL A 44 9.98 15.09 -2.49
C VAL A 44 9.19 15.38 -1.24
N HIS A 45 7.94 14.89 -1.20
CA HIS A 45 7.14 14.87 0.01
C HIS A 45 8.04 14.22 1.05
N THR A 46 8.44 15.01 2.05
CA THR A 46 9.35 14.63 3.11
C THR A 46 9.07 13.20 3.50
N ILE A 47 10.12 12.36 3.47
CA ILE A 47 10.16 10.99 4.00
C ILE A 47 9.05 10.88 5.04
N THR A 48 8.00 10.12 4.72
CA THR A 48 6.83 10.06 5.58
C THR A 48 7.34 9.76 6.98
N ARG A 49 7.08 10.69 7.91
CA ARG A 49 7.52 10.51 9.29
C ARG A 49 6.99 9.18 9.80
N LYS A 50 7.55 8.69 10.92
CA LYS A 50 7.07 7.47 11.58
C LYS A 50 5.53 7.49 11.55
N PRO A 51 4.88 6.50 10.92
CA PRO A 51 3.44 6.58 10.61
C PRO A 51 2.57 6.70 11.87
N MET A 52 3.15 6.43 13.03
CA MET A 52 2.51 6.51 14.34
C MET A 52 3.07 7.64 15.23
N SER A 53 3.83 8.60 14.67
CA SER A 53 4.31 9.77 15.41
C SER A 53 3.10 10.62 15.81
N TRP A 54 2.79 10.66 17.10
CA TRP A 54 1.67 11.43 17.63
C TRP A 54 1.91 12.95 17.62
N HIS A 55 3.15 13.39 17.35
CA HIS A 55 3.61 14.74 17.67
C HIS A 55 3.77 15.70 16.48
N ASP A 56 3.29 15.31 15.29
CA ASP A 56 3.43 16.13 14.08
C ASP A 56 2.11 16.56 13.44
N ASN A 57 0.98 16.18 14.02
CA ASN A 57 -0.31 16.70 13.60
C ASN A 57 -0.49 18.08 14.24
N LEU A 58 0.17 19.09 13.69
CA LEU A 58 -0.37 20.44 13.76
C LEU A 58 -1.75 20.33 13.13
N GLU A 59 -2.79 20.41 13.97
CA GLU A 59 -4.18 20.36 13.55
C GLU A 59 -4.44 21.69 12.81
N GLU A 60 -4.01 21.74 11.56
CA GLU A 60 -4.42 22.79 10.64
C GLU A 60 -5.95 22.75 10.61
N PRO A 61 -6.63 23.90 10.76
CA PRO A 61 -8.08 23.92 10.70
C PRO A 61 -8.48 23.36 9.33
N GLU A 62 -9.14 22.20 9.35
CA GLU A 62 -9.56 21.49 8.14
C GLU A 62 -10.31 22.47 7.23
N ASP A 63 -9.97 22.48 5.93
CA ASP A 63 -10.63 23.37 4.98
C ASP A 63 -12.13 23.05 4.96
N ALA A 64 -12.93 23.97 5.49
CA ALA A 64 -14.38 23.83 5.58
C ALA A 64 -15.01 23.58 4.20
N ARG A 65 -14.41 24.06 3.11
CA ARG A 65 -14.88 23.77 1.74
C ARG A 65 -14.70 22.30 1.40
N PHE A 66 -13.55 21.73 1.76
CA PHE A 66 -13.25 20.32 1.52
C PHE A 66 -14.13 19.40 2.36
N LEU A 67 -14.36 19.74 3.65
CA LEU A 67 -15.29 19.00 4.51
C LEU A 67 -16.72 19.02 3.95
N ASN A 68 -17.20 20.18 3.50
CA ASN A 68 -18.51 20.29 2.88
C ASN A 68 -18.62 19.45 1.61
N LEU A 69 -17.56 19.39 0.80
CA LEU A 69 -17.52 18.57 -0.41
C LEU A 69 -17.57 17.07 -0.06
N LEU A 70 -16.80 16.63 0.94
CA LEU A 70 -16.79 15.26 1.41
C LEU A 70 -18.16 14.85 1.96
N HIS A 71 -18.75 15.70 2.81
CA HIS A 71 -20.08 15.48 3.36
C HIS A 71 -21.13 15.39 2.26
N HIS A 72 -21.08 16.29 1.27
CA HIS A 72 -21.98 16.28 0.13
C HIS A 72 -21.81 15.02 -0.73
N ALA A 73 -20.58 14.55 -0.95
CA ALA A 73 -20.31 13.31 -1.70
C ALA A 73 -20.78 12.05 -0.96
N ALA A 74 -20.78 12.07 0.37
CA ALA A 74 -21.26 10.97 1.21
C ALA A 74 -22.79 10.92 1.36
N LEU A 75 -23.51 11.95 0.88
CA LEU A 75 -24.97 11.94 0.85
C LEU A 75 -25.47 10.86 -0.13
N GLY A 76 -26.53 10.17 0.27
CA GLY A 76 -27.19 9.20 -0.61
C GLY A 76 -27.82 9.86 -1.84
N PRO A 77 -28.04 9.11 -2.94
CA PRO A 77 -28.52 9.64 -4.23
C PRO A 77 -29.78 10.52 -4.13
N ARG A 78 -30.75 10.09 -3.31
CA ARG A 78 -32.02 10.79 -3.09
C ARG A 78 -31.89 12.15 -2.39
N LYS A 79 -30.79 12.38 -1.66
CA LYS A 79 -30.49 13.69 -1.07
C LYS A 79 -29.77 14.62 -2.05
N LYS A 80 -29.25 14.08 -3.15
CA LYS A 80 -28.43 14.79 -4.14
C LYS A 80 -29.24 15.17 -5.38
N TYR A 81 -30.18 14.33 -5.81
CA TYR A 81 -31.01 14.56 -7.00
C TYR A 81 -32.49 14.30 -6.70
N PRO A 82 -33.41 15.06 -7.33
CA PRO A 82 -34.84 14.86 -7.14
C PRO A 82 -35.35 13.55 -7.76
N GLU A 83 -34.71 13.10 -8.83
CA GLU A 83 -35.09 11.91 -9.62
C GLU A 83 -33.87 11.08 -9.98
N THR A 84 -34.09 9.80 -10.28
CA THR A 84 -33.05 8.86 -10.73
C THR A 84 -32.44 9.33 -12.05
N GLN A 85 -31.11 9.39 -12.10
CA GLN A 85 -30.41 9.85 -13.31
C GLN A 85 -30.04 8.69 -14.24
N THR A 86 -29.99 7.47 -13.71
CA THR A 86 -29.65 6.25 -14.45
C THR A 86 -30.51 5.07 -14.02
N GLU A 87 -30.73 4.10 -14.91
CA GLU A 87 -31.49 2.87 -14.63
C GLU A 87 -30.94 2.11 -13.42
N SER A 88 -29.61 2.09 -13.26
CA SER A 88 -28.95 1.46 -12.10
C SER A 88 -29.27 2.14 -10.77
N GLN A 89 -29.61 3.43 -10.78
CA GLN A 89 -30.01 4.15 -9.57
C GLN A 89 -31.43 3.81 -9.14
N GLU A 90 -32.31 3.33 -10.05
CA GLU A 90 -33.69 2.94 -9.72
C GLU A 90 -33.72 1.78 -8.71
N ILE A 91 -32.81 0.82 -8.86
CA ILE A 91 -32.74 -0.37 -8.00
C ILE A 91 -32.27 -0.03 -6.57
N GLY A 92 -31.44 1.00 -6.42
CA GLY A 92 -30.79 1.39 -5.16
C GLY A 92 -31.26 2.74 -4.60
N TRP A 93 -32.32 3.32 -5.16
CA TRP A 93 -32.76 4.68 -4.87
C TRP A 93 -33.19 4.86 -3.41
N ASP A 94 -34.02 3.92 -2.94
CA ASP A 94 -34.46 3.83 -1.54
C ASP A 94 -33.62 2.78 -0.81
N SER A 95 -32.48 3.23 -0.29
CA SER A 95 -31.53 2.39 0.45
C SER A 95 -31.85 2.25 1.95
N GLU A 96 -33.09 2.57 2.36
CA GLU A 96 -33.50 2.32 3.74
C GLU A 96 -33.44 0.82 4.03
N PRO A 97 -32.59 0.38 4.97
CA PRO A 97 -32.49 -1.03 5.28
C PRO A 97 -33.82 -1.50 5.88
N LEU A 98 -34.48 -2.45 5.20
CA LEU A 98 -35.75 -3.06 5.62
C LEU A 98 -35.72 -3.58 7.08
N ASN A 99 -34.53 -3.89 7.58
CA ASN A 99 -34.30 -4.28 8.97
C ASN A 99 -33.82 -3.10 9.81
N LYS A 100 -34.65 -2.63 10.76
CA LYS A 100 -34.21 -1.79 11.89
C LYS A 100 -32.98 -2.44 12.50
N LYS A 101 -31.83 -1.75 12.47
CA LYS A 101 -30.55 -2.27 12.98
C LYS A 101 -30.76 -2.91 14.35
N ARG A 102 -30.73 -4.25 14.43
CA ARG A 102 -30.56 -4.95 15.71
C ARG A 102 -29.25 -4.40 16.28
N LYS A 103 -29.32 -3.62 17.36
CA LYS A 103 -28.13 -3.19 18.09
C LYS A 103 -27.43 -4.46 18.59
N ARG A 104 -26.41 -4.93 17.86
CA ARG A 104 -25.52 -5.98 18.36
C ARG A 104 -24.86 -5.41 19.60
N LYS A 105 -25.23 -5.93 20.78
CA LYS A 105 -24.49 -5.68 22.02
C LYS A 105 -23.03 -6.07 21.74
N LYS A 106 -22.12 -5.08 21.76
CA LYS A 106 -20.68 -5.35 21.71
C LYS A 106 -20.35 -6.23 22.92
N TRP A 107 -19.92 -7.46 22.66
CA TRP A 107 -19.34 -8.31 23.69
C TRP A 107 -17.95 -7.75 24.02
N ASN A 108 -17.82 -7.10 25.16
CA ASN A 108 -16.52 -6.72 25.70
C ASN A 108 -15.88 -7.99 26.26
N ARG A 109 -15.14 -8.73 25.43
CA ARG A 109 -14.23 -9.78 25.91
C ARG A 109 -12.86 -9.14 26.03
N TRP A 110 -12.60 -8.45 27.14
CA TRP A 110 -11.26 -8.20 27.70
C TRP A 110 -11.41 -7.46 29.03
N THR A 111 -11.47 -8.23 30.11
CA THR A 111 -10.98 -7.78 31.43
C THR A 111 -10.19 -8.93 32.01
N GLY A 112 -8.92 -9.04 31.62
CA GLY A 112 -7.93 -9.76 32.40
C GLY A 112 -7.67 -8.97 33.69
N LYS A 113 -8.55 -9.10 34.68
CA LYS A 113 -8.20 -8.77 36.06
C LYS A 113 -7.59 -10.03 36.67
N GLN A 114 -6.26 -10.05 36.71
CA GLN A 114 -5.56 -10.79 37.76
C GLN A 114 -6.10 -10.25 39.10
N LYS A 115 -6.77 -11.10 39.88
CA LYS A 115 -6.86 -10.90 41.32
C LYS A 115 -5.79 -11.78 41.94
N GLY A 116 -4.72 -11.15 42.38
CA GLY A 116 -3.78 -11.73 43.30
C GLY A 116 -4.33 -11.72 44.73
N ILE A 117 -3.88 -12.73 45.46
CA ILE A 117 -4.00 -13.01 46.91
C ILE A 117 -5.40 -13.40 47.38
#